data_AF-A0A2I0JUC9-F1
#
_entry.id   AF-A0A2I0JUC9-F1
#
_cell.length_a   1.000
_cell.length_b   1.000
_cell.length_c   1.000
_cell.angle_alpha   90.00
_cell.angle_beta   90.00
_cell.angle_gamma   90.00
#
_symmetry.space_group_name_H-M   'P 1'
#
loop_
_entity.id
_entity.type
_entity.pdbx_description
1 polymer ?
#
loop_
_entity_poly.entity_id
_entity_poly.type
_entity_poly.pdbx_seq_one_letter_code
_entity_poly.pdbx_strand_id
1 'polypeptide(L)'
;MADLPLGHYYMAARQYLTEPTANMGFNHSNATASCNTARTTTSCPVQSSRTFSFLCMDMKAGKNFYESQIRSLANEDYPINVPLDITTRMYITVSMNVLCRNNTSCSPDVGNMLATSMNNISWNNLQVDVLEAYYRSSI
;
A
#
# COMPACT_ATOMS: atom_id res chain seq x y z
N MET A 1 13.06 -13.48 13.78
CA MET A 1 14.40 -12.86 13.86
C MET A 1 15.09 -13.23 15.18
N ALA A 2 15.04 -14.49 15.61
CA ALA A 2 15.52 -14.89 16.95
C ALA A 2 16.80 -15.76 16.94
N ASP A 3 17.30 -16.17 15.77
CA ASP A 3 18.44 -17.10 15.66
C ASP A 3 19.71 -16.48 15.06
N LEU A 4 19.85 -15.14 15.07
CA LEU A 4 21.06 -14.49 14.58
C LEU A 4 22.11 -14.36 15.71
N PRO A 5 23.42 -14.47 15.39
CA PRO A 5 24.49 -14.20 16.34
C PRO A 5 24.41 -12.80 16.99
N LEU A 6 25.12 -12.59 18.09
CA LEU A 6 25.25 -11.28 18.73
C LEU A 6 25.89 -10.27 17.75
N GLY A 7 25.24 -9.12 17.54
CA GLY A 7 25.70 -8.12 16.58
C GLY A 7 24.74 -6.93 16.38
N HIS A 8 25.19 -6.00 15.54
CA HIS A 8 24.41 -4.85 15.07
C HIS A 8 23.79 -5.17 13.71
N TYR A 9 22.48 -4.99 13.60
CA TYR A 9 21.73 -5.27 12.38
C TYR A 9 20.96 -4.03 11.93
N TYR A 10 20.97 -3.79 10.63
CA TYR A 10 20.06 -2.81 10.03
C TYR A 10 18.81 -3.52 9.52
N MET A 11 17.67 -2.97 9.90
CA MET A 11 16.42 -3.18 9.18
C MET A 11 16.26 -2.03 8.19
N ALA A 12 15.83 -2.33 6.97
CA ALA A 12 15.63 -1.31 5.95
C ALA A 12 14.37 -1.58 5.14
N ALA A 13 13.72 -0.51 4.73
CA ALA A 13 12.51 -0.53 3.91
C ALA A 13 12.60 0.50 2.79
N ARG A 14 12.03 0.16 1.63
CA ARG A 14 11.89 1.04 0.47
C ARG A 14 10.56 0.74 -0.21
N GLN A 15 9.93 1.76 -0.79
CA GLN A 15 8.74 1.58 -1.61
C GLN A 15 9.02 0.69 -2.84
N TYR A 16 8.02 -0.13 -3.19
CA TYR A 16 7.93 -0.79 -4.48
C TYR A 16 7.08 0.08 -5.41
N LEU A 17 7.61 0.40 -6.60
CA LEU A 17 6.96 1.23 -7.61
C LEU A 17 7.02 0.52 -8.96
N THR A 18 5.96 0.65 -9.74
CA THR A 18 5.91 0.19 -11.14
C THR A 18 5.93 1.34 -12.14
N GLU A 19 5.62 2.55 -11.70
CA GLU A 19 5.55 3.73 -12.56
C GLU A 19 6.92 4.43 -12.65
N PRO A 20 7.38 4.81 -13.85
CA PRO A 20 8.64 5.52 -14.03
C PRO A 20 8.67 6.83 -13.24
N THR A 21 9.72 6.99 -12.46
CA THR A 21 9.86 8.03 -11.43
C THR A 21 10.22 9.41 -11.97
N ALA A 22 10.45 9.53 -13.28
CA ALA A 22 10.96 10.72 -13.93
C ALA A 22 10.01 11.93 -13.85
N ASN A 23 8.71 11.70 -13.71
CA ASN A 23 7.71 12.77 -13.92
C ASN A 23 6.83 13.09 -12.70
N MET A 24 6.93 12.34 -11.60
CA MET A 24 5.99 12.46 -10.47
C MET A 24 6.62 12.85 -9.12
N GLY A 25 7.92 13.14 -9.06
CA GLY A 25 8.55 13.71 -7.86
C GLY A 25 8.46 12.83 -6.60
N PHE A 26 8.29 11.50 -6.75
CA PHE A 26 8.20 10.59 -5.61
C PHE A 26 9.48 10.58 -4.78
N ASN A 27 9.35 10.35 -3.46
CA ASN A 27 10.50 10.24 -2.58
C ASN A 27 11.19 8.88 -2.78
N HIS A 28 12.46 8.88 -3.17
CA HIS A 28 13.24 7.66 -3.44
C HIS A 28 14.09 7.17 -2.28
N SER A 29 13.97 7.82 -1.11
CA SER A 29 14.78 7.52 0.07
C SER A 29 14.40 6.19 0.70
N ASN A 30 15.38 5.53 1.32
CA ASN A 30 15.16 4.34 2.11
C ASN A 30 14.90 4.74 3.57
N ALA A 31 14.02 4.00 4.25
CA ALA A 31 13.89 4.06 5.70
C ALA A 31 14.80 2.99 6.33
N THR A 32 15.57 3.34 7.35
CA THR A 32 16.44 2.40 8.06
C THR A 32 16.24 2.49 9.56
N ALA A 33 16.36 1.36 10.25
CA ALA A 33 16.38 1.26 11.70
C ALA A 33 17.56 0.38 12.11
N SER A 34 18.17 0.68 13.26
CA SER A 34 19.24 -0.14 13.83
C SER A 34 18.70 -0.99 14.97
N CYS A 35 19.09 -2.25 15.00
CA CYS A 35 18.70 -3.23 16.02
C CYS A 35 19.96 -3.90 16.58
N ASN A 36 20.07 -3.93 17.90
CA ASN A 36 21.18 -4.57 18.60
C ASN A 36 20.65 -5.82 19.30
N THR A 37 21.30 -6.97 19.08
CA THR A 37 20.91 -8.24 19.71
C THR A 37 21.47 -8.43 21.13
N ALA A 38 22.15 -7.41 21.69
CA ALA A 38 22.66 -7.39 23.07
C ALA A 38 22.18 -6.15 23.85
N ARG A 39 21.92 -6.30 25.17
CA ARG A 39 21.74 -5.20 26.14
C ARG A 39 23.08 -4.51 26.47
N THR A 40 23.91 -4.19 25.48
CA THR A 40 25.18 -3.49 25.73
C THR A 40 24.99 -1.99 25.57
N THR A 41 25.04 -1.28 26.70
CA THR A 41 25.00 0.19 26.85
C THR A 41 26.33 0.84 26.45
N THR A 42 26.91 0.45 25.33
CA THR A 42 28.18 1.00 24.85
C THR A 42 27.99 1.58 23.46
N SER A 43 28.27 2.89 23.37
CA SER A 43 28.17 3.79 22.23
C SER A 43 28.22 3.10 20.86
N CYS A 44 27.20 3.36 20.04
CA CYS A 44 27.10 2.90 18.66
C CYS A 44 28.37 3.26 17.87
N PRO A 45 29.12 2.27 17.35
CA PRO A 45 30.00 2.52 16.22
C PRO A 45 29.10 2.78 15.00
N VAL A 46 29.27 3.95 14.38
CA VAL A 46 28.63 4.28 13.11
C VAL A 46 29.25 3.38 12.04
N GLN A 47 28.69 2.18 11.88
CA GLN A 47 29.17 1.25 10.89
C GLN A 47 28.71 1.73 9.51
N SER A 48 29.65 1.73 8.55
CA SER A 48 29.42 2.24 7.22
C SER A 48 28.17 1.61 6.61
N SER A 49 27.31 2.49 6.08
CA SER A 49 26.13 2.18 5.28
C SER A 49 26.39 0.96 4.39
N ARG A 50 25.90 -0.22 4.80
CA ARG A 50 25.72 -1.31 3.84
C ARG A 50 24.68 -0.79 2.87
N THR A 51 25.12 -0.51 1.65
CA THR A 51 24.23 -0.13 0.55
C THR A 51 23.29 -1.30 0.30
N PHE A 52 22.08 -1.20 0.81
CA PHE A 52 21.02 -2.07 0.38
C PHE A 52 20.69 -1.73 -1.07
N SER A 53 21.06 -2.62 -1.99
CA SER A 53 20.66 -2.54 -3.40
C SER A 53 19.19 -2.91 -3.55
N PHE A 54 18.30 -2.09 -3.00
CA PHE A 54 16.86 -2.24 -3.22
C PHE A 54 16.51 -1.66 -4.59
N LEU A 55 16.22 -2.53 -5.54
CA LEU A 55 15.55 -2.13 -6.77
C LEU A 55 14.08 -1.87 -6.42
N CYS A 56 13.72 -0.59 -6.28
CA CYS A 56 12.31 -0.19 -6.05
C CYS A 56 11.38 -0.61 -7.19
N MET A 57 11.92 -0.93 -8.37
CA MET A 57 11.19 -1.32 -9.57
C MET A 57 11.37 -2.80 -9.95
N ASP A 58 11.63 -3.69 -8.97
CA ASP A 58 11.71 -5.13 -9.22
C ASP A 58 10.33 -5.79 -9.23
N MET A 59 9.69 -5.79 -10.39
CA MET A 59 8.37 -6.41 -10.56
C MET A 59 8.38 -7.92 -10.34
N LYS A 60 9.48 -8.60 -10.65
CA LYS A 60 9.58 -10.06 -10.46
C LYS A 60 9.59 -10.39 -8.98
N ALA A 61 10.37 -9.65 -8.18
CA ALA A 61 10.39 -9.81 -6.73
C ALA A 61 9.01 -9.50 -6.11
N GLY A 62 8.38 -8.40 -6.51
CA GLY A 62 7.04 -8.02 -6.04
C GLY A 62 5.97 -9.08 -6.34
N LYS A 63 5.93 -9.57 -7.59
CA LYS A 63 5.00 -10.63 -8.01
C LYS A 63 5.24 -11.93 -7.23
N ASN A 64 6.50 -12.36 -7.11
CA ASN A 64 6.84 -13.58 -6.38
C ASN A 64 6.38 -13.51 -4.91
N PHE A 65 6.57 -12.37 -4.24
CA PHE A 65 6.11 -12.20 -2.86
C PHE A 65 4.58 -12.34 -2.75
N TYR A 66 3.84 -11.60 -3.57
CA TYR A 66 2.38 -11.62 -3.56
C TYR A 66 1.80 -13.00 -3.87
N GLU A 67 2.28 -13.66 -4.93
CA GLU A 67 1.70 -14.92 -5.40
C GLU A 67 2.10 -16.13 -4.55
N SER A 68 3.33 -16.16 -4.02
CA SER A 68 3.87 -17.37 -3.40
C SER A 68 3.92 -17.34 -1.87
N GLN A 69 3.86 -16.16 -1.24
CA GLN A 69 4.08 -16.03 0.20
C GLN A 69 2.83 -15.69 1.00
N ILE A 70 1.80 -15.11 0.37
CA ILE A 70 0.57 -14.69 1.09
C ILE A 70 -0.39 -15.88 1.19
N ARG A 71 -0.46 -16.48 2.37
CA ARG A 71 -1.44 -17.51 2.72
C ARG A 71 -1.82 -17.40 4.20
N SER A 72 -3.06 -17.77 4.51
CA SER A 72 -3.50 -17.90 5.90
C SER A 72 -2.73 -19.01 6.62
N LEU A 73 -2.54 -18.87 7.94
CA LEU A 73 -1.84 -19.87 8.75
C LEU A 73 -2.59 -21.23 8.78
N ALA A 74 -3.92 -21.18 8.90
CA ALA A 74 -4.86 -22.30 8.71
C ALA A 74 -4.44 -23.63 9.37
N ASN A 75 -4.57 -23.73 10.69
CA ASN A 75 -4.36 -24.96 11.46
C ASN A 75 -5.49 -25.15 12.50
N GLU A 76 -5.37 -26.16 13.38
CA GLU A 76 -6.40 -26.46 14.38
C GLU A 76 -6.64 -25.31 15.38
N ASP A 77 -5.57 -24.61 15.78
CA ASP A 77 -5.65 -23.46 16.70
C ASP A 77 -6.17 -22.18 15.99
N TYR A 78 -5.97 -22.07 14.69
CA TYR A 78 -6.34 -20.93 13.84
C TYR A 78 -7.11 -21.41 12.59
N PRO A 79 -8.34 -21.92 12.77
CA PRO A 79 -9.11 -22.47 11.66
C PRO A 79 -9.56 -21.38 10.69
N ILE A 80 -9.76 -21.75 9.43
CA ILE A 80 -10.26 -20.86 8.37
C ILE A 80 -11.53 -21.44 7.76
N ASN A 81 -12.49 -20.56 7.44
CA ASN A 81 -13.71 -20.91 6.73
C ASN A 81 -13.77 -20.13 5.41
N VAL A 82 -13.36 -20.78 4.31
CA VAL A 82 -13.40 -20.17 2.97
C VAL A 82 -14.81 -20.33 2.40
N PRO A 83 -15.50 -19.24 2.00
CA PRO A 83 -16.82 -19.36 1.36
C PRO A 83 -16.74 -20.15 0.06
N LEU A 84 -17.43 -21.30 0.01
CA LEU A 84 -17.48 -22.17 -1.17
C LEU A 84 -18.68 -21.88 -2.08
N ASP A 85 -19.79 -21.41 -1.49
CA ASP A 85 -20.99 -21.03 -2.22
C ASP A 85 -21.01 -19.52 -2.47
N ILE A 86 -20.80 -19.13 -3.72
CA ILE A 86 -20.73 -17.73 -4.14
C ILE A 86 -22.09 -17.29 -4.66
N THR A 87 -22.85 -16.57 -3.84
CA THR A 87 -24.20 -16.08 -4.17
C THR A 87 -24.18 -14.84 -5.06
N THR A 88 -23.15 -13.99 -4.94
CA THR A 88 -23.01 -12.73 -5.68
C THR A 88 -21.60 -12.61 -6.24
N ARG A 89 -21.49 -12.32 -7.54
CA ARG A 89 -20.22 -12.06 -8.22
C ARG A 89 -20.14 -10.59 -8.59
N MET A 90 -19.06 -9.93 -8.18
CA MET A 90 -18.80 -8.54 -8.51
C MET A 90 -17.56 -8.46 -9.41
N TYR A 91 -17.67 -7.73 -10.51
CA TYR A 91 -16.52 -7.31 -11.30
C TYR A 91 -16.31 -5.82 -11.04
N ILE A 92 -15.18 -5.47 -10.43
CA ILE A 92 -14.87 -4.10 -10.01
C ILE A 92 -13.67 -3.61 -10.79
N THR A 93 -13.87 -2.62 -11.65
CA THR A 93 -12.78 -1.88 -12.27
C THR A 93 -12.34 -0.77 -11.33
N VAL A 94 -11.03 -0.57 -11.16
CA VAL A 94 -10.46 0.52 -10.38
C VAL A 94 -9.60 1.35 -11.33
N SER A 95 -9.79 2.67 -11.34
CA SER A 95 -9.07 3.55 -12.26
C SER A 95 -8.76 4.91 -11.65
N MET A 96 -7.65 5.50 -12.10
CA MET A 96 -7.42 6.94 -12.00
C MET A 96 -8.14 7.63 -13.15
N ASN A 97 -8.77 8.76 -12.86
CA ASN A 97 -9.60 9.53 -13.78
C ASN A 97 -9.24 11.01 -13.69
N VAL A 98 -9.79 11.79 -14.61
CA VAL A 98 -9.71 13.24 -14.63
C VAL A 98 -11.11 13.81 -14.75
N LEU A 99 -11.44 14.80 -13.91
CA LEU A 99 -12.70 15.55 -13.94
C LEU A 99 -12.45 16.98 -14.39
N CYS A 100 -13.42 17.56 -15.11
CA CYS A 100 -13.39 18.98 -15.45
C CYS A 100 -13.84 19.80 -14.24
N ARG A 101 -13.05 20.80 -13.84
CA ARG A 101 -13.33 21.60 -12.65
C ARG A 101 -14.67 22.33 -12.67
N ASN A 102 -15.15 22.74 -13.86
CA ASN A 102 -16.38 23.51 -14.01
C ASN A 102 -17.54 22.71 -14.62
N ASN A 103 -17.48 21.36 -14.62
CA ASN A 103 -18.50 20.44 -15.15
C ASN A 103 -18.95 20.66 -16.61
N THR A 104 -18.42 21.66 -17.31
CA THR A 104 -18.89 22.18 -18.60
C THR A 104 -17.78 22.29 -19.63
N SER A 105 -16.53 22.54 -19.22
CA SER A 105 -15.36 22.52 -20.12
C SER A 105 -14.10 22.06 -19.40
N CYS A 106 -13.46 21.02 -19.92
CA CYS A 106 -12.05 20.72 -19.67
C CYS A 106 -11.21 21.60 -20.61
N SER A 107 -11.19 22.92 -20.39
CA SER A 107 -10.26 23.80 -21.10
C SER A 107 -8.87 23.66 -20.46
N PRO A 108 -7.78 23.64 -21.24
CA PRO A 108 -6.41 23.70 -20.72
C PRO A 108 -6.22 24.82 -19.69
N ASP A 109 -6.93 25.94 -19.85
CA ASP A 109 -6.80 27.15 -19.02
C ASP A 109 -7.45 27.02 -17.62
N VAL A 110 -8.46 26.17 -17.48
CA VAL A 110 -9.26 26.03 -16.23
C VAL A 110 -8.69 24.92 -15.34
N GLY A 111 -7.91 24.02 -15.94
CA GLY A 111 -7.26 22.92 -15.27
C GLY A 111 -8.17 21.71 -15.04
N ASN A 112 -7.50 20.58 -14.84
CA ASN A 112 -8.09 19.27 -14.64
C ASN A 112 -8.01 18.88 -13.15
N MET A 113 -9.03 18.19 -12.64
CA MET A 113 -9.01 17.63 -11.29
C MET A 113 -8.74 16.13 -11.36
N LEU A 114 -7.73 15.66 -10.64
CA LEU A 114 -7.50 14.22 -10.50
C LEU A 114 -8.65 13.60 -9.70
N ALA A 115 -9.12 12.45 -10.17
CA ALA A 115 -10.17 11.67 -9.53
C ALA A 115 -9.80 10.18 -9.57
N THR A 116 -10.56 9.39 -8.82
CA THR A 116 -10.44 7.93 -8.81
C THR A 116 -11.83 7.33 -8.83
N SER A 117 -12.00 6.22 -9.53
CA SER A 117 -13.31 5.59 -9.68
C SER A 117 -13.28 4.09 -9.46
N MET A 118 -14.42 3.55 -9.01
CA MET A 118 -14.74 2.13 -9.07
C MET A 118 -15.95 1.94 -9.99
N ASN A 119 -15.85 1.06 -10.99
CA ASN A 119 -16.91 0.87 -11.99
C ASN A 119 -17.37 2.19 -12.65
N ASN A 120 -16.42 3.09 -12.92
CA ASN A 120 -16.65 4.43 -13.47
C ASN A 120 -17.52 5.35 -12.57
N ILE A 121 -17.63 5.05 -11.27
CA ILE A 121 -18.28 5.89 -10.27
C ILE A 121 -17.20 6.50 -9.37
N SER A 122 -17.09 7.82 -9.36
CA SER A 122 -16.21 8.55 -8.44
C SER A 122 -16.98 8.86 -7.16
N TRP A 123 -16.48 8.38 -6.02
CA TRP A 123 -17.12 8.61 -4.73
C TRP A 123 -16.95 10.08 -4.31
N ASN A 124 -18.06 10.73 -4.00
CA ASN A 124 -18.08 12.06 -3.39
C ASN A 124 -18.73 11.94 -2.01
N ASN A 125 -18.06 12.45 -0.98
CA ASN A 125 -18.58 12.37 0.37
C ASN A 125 -19.88 13.15 0.50
N LEU A 126 -20.87 12.50 1.10
CA LEU A 126 -22.15 13.11 1.44
C LEU A 126 -21.99 14.07 2.62
N GLN A 127 -22.95 14.99 2.78
CA GLN A 127 -23.02 15.87 3.95
C GLN A 127 -23.42 15.14 5.23
N VAL A 128 -24.06 13.97 5.10
CA VAL A 128 -24.50 13.10 6.19
C VAL A 128 -23.87 11.73 5.97
N ASP A 129 -23.38 11.11 7.04
CA ASP A 129 -22.77 9.79 6.96
C ASP A 129 -23.74 8.74 6.40
N VAL A 130 -23.23 7.81 5.59
CA VAL A 130 -24.05 6.76 4.94
C VAL A 130 -24.85 5.97 5.97
N LEU A 131 -24.26 5.68 7.13
CA LEU A 131 -24.92 4.96 8.21
C LEU A 131 -26.11 5.76 8.78
N GLU A 132 -25.92 7.06 9.03
CA GLU A 132 -26.97 7.94 9.55
C GLU A 132 -28.10 8.13 8.53
N ALA A 133 -27.76 8.33 7.25
CA ALA A 133 -28.73 8.43 6.17
C ALA A 133 -29.61 7.18 6.08
N TYR A 134 -29.00 5.99 6.17
CA TYR A 134 -29.71 4.71 6.16
C TYR A 134 -30.71 4.57 7.33
N TYR A 135 -30.30 4.91 8.55
CA TYR A 135 -31.20 4.83 9.71
C TYR A 135 -32.33 5.85 9.65
N ARG A 136 -32.08 7.06 9.13
CA ARG A 136 -33.11 8.09 8.98
C ARG A 136 -34.11 7.81 7.86
N SER A 137 -33.71 7.12 6.80
CA SER A 137 -34.62 6.73 5.70
C SER A 137 -35.49 5.51 6.00
N SER A 138 -35.25 4.84 7.13
CA SER A 138 -35.95 3.62 7.55
C SER A 138 -37.11 3.89 8.53
N ILE A 139 -37.46 5.17 8.70
CA ILE A 139 -38.57 5.69 9.51
C ILE A 139 -39.53 6.40 8.54
#